data_AF-A0A3D0VBH6-F1
#
_entry.id   AF-A0A3D0VBH6-F1
#
_cell.length_a   1.000
_cell.length_b   1.000
_cell.length_c   1.000
_cell.angle_alpha   90.00
_cell.angle_beta   90.00
_cell.angle_gamma   90.00
#
_symmetry.space_group_name_H-M   'P 1'
#
loop_
_entity.id
_entity.type
_entity.pdbx_description
1 polymer ?
#
loop_
_entity_poly.entity_id
_entity_poly.type
_entity_poly.pdbx_seq_one_letter_code
_entity_poly.pdbx_strand_id
1 'polypeptide(L)'
;PSTILLAAWLTLALDAPVTIVADPAGTGIRRVRLTRPGGDVQLFRPGLSVAELTQPGQPAQRISLPRRSLKDCLAEELRRLDPDEVFGE
;
A
#
# COMPACT_ATOMS: atom_id res chain seq x y z
N PRO A 1 12.81 -1.54 -1.71
CA PRO A 1 12.43 -2.89 -1.19
C PRO A 1 10.91 -3.09 -1.03
N SER A 2 10.17 -2.12 -0.48
CA SER A 2 8.73 -2.26 -0.16
C SER A 2 7.84 -2.64 -1.35
N THR A 3 8.12 -2.16 -2.56
CA THR A 3 7.34 -2.53 -3.77
C THR A 3 7.44 -4.01 -4.12
N ILE A 4 8.63 -4.61 -3.95
CA ILE A 4 8.86 -6.03 -4.23
C ILE A 4 8.11 -6.89 -3.20
N LEU A 5 8.16 -6.50 -1.92
CA LEU A 5 7.42 -7.18 -0.86
C LEU A 5 5.90 -7.11 -1.10
N LEU A 6 5.38 -5.95 -1.52
CA LEU A 6 3.97 -5.82 -1.87
C LEU A 6 3.61 -6.73 -3.04
N ALA A 7 4.43 -6.77 -4.09
CA ALA A 7 4.17 -7.63 -5.24
C ALA A 7 4.15 -9.11 -4.86
N ALA A 8 5.13 -9.57 -4.07
CA ALA A 8 5.18 -10.94 -3.57
C ALA A 8 3.98 -11.27 -2.70
N TRP A 9 3.59 -10.36 -1.78
CA TRP A 9 2.41 -10.54 -0.94
C TRP A 9 1.12 -10.62 -1.76
N LEU A 10 0.94 -9.76 -2.76
CA LEU A 10 -0.22 -9.79 -3.65
C LEU A 10 -0.28 -11.09 -4.45
N THR A 11 0.86 -11.58 -4.95
CA THR A 11 0.92 -12.88 -5.62
C THR A 11 0.47 -14.01 -4.70
N LEU A 12 0.97 -14.05 -3.46
CA LEU A 12 0.60 -15.09 -2.49
C LEU A 12 -0.86 -14.98 -2.04
N ALA A 13 -1.36 -13.77 -1.81
CA ALA A 13 -2.69 -13.54 -1.28
C ALA A 13 -3.81 -13.72 -2.31
N LEU A 14 -3.53 -13.46 -3.59
CA LEU A 14 -4.53 -13.51 -4.67
C LEU A 14 -4.32 -14.65 -5.65
N ASP A 15 -3.25 -15.44 -5.50
CA ASP A 15 -2.82 -16.48 -6.46
C ASP A 15 -2.80 -15.97 -7.90
N ALA A 16 -2.21 -14.77 -8.09
CA ALA A 16 -2.22 -14.06 -9.36
C ALA A 16 -0.83 -13.51 -9.73
N PRO A 17 -0.48 -13.49 -11.03
CA PRO A 17 0.76 -12.90 -11.48
C PRO A 17 0.75 -11.38 -11.24
N VAL A 18 1.87 -10.86 -10.71
CA VAL A 18 2.03 -9.42 -10.47
C VAL A 18 3.22 -8.90 -11.27
N THR A 19 2.98 -7.83 -12.02
CA THR A 19 4.02 -7.12 -12.78
C THR A 19 4.35 -5.80 -12.08
N ILE A 20 5.65 -5.56 -11.86
CA ILE A 20 6.15 -4.27 -11.37
C ILE A 20 6.58 -3.43 -12.56
N VAL A 21 5.98 -2.25 -12.71
CA VAL A 21 6.39 -1.24 -13.70
C VAL A 21 7.19 -0.17 -12.96
N ALA A 22 8.43 0.06 -13.40
CA ALA A 22 9.32 1.03 -12.79
C ALA A 22 8.91 2.47 -13.16
N ASP A 23 8.99 3.35 -12.17
CA ASP A 23 8.90 4.81 -12.30
C ASP A 23 10.24 5.42 -11.82
N PRO A 24 10.50 6.72 -12.08
CA PRO A 24 11.69 7.40 -11.57
C PRO A 24 11.92 7.16 -10.08
N ALA A 25 13.18 7.02 -9.67
CA ALA A 25 13.54 6.79 -8.28
C ALA A 25 12.96 7.87 -7.33
N GLY A 26 12.52 7.46 -6.15
CA GLY A 26 11.97 8.36 -5.12
C GLY A 26 10.46 8.67 -5.23
N THR A 27 9.80 8.23 -6.31
CA THR A 27 8.34 8.40 -6.51
C THR A 27 7.49 7.58 -5.54
N GLY A 28 7.98 6.40 -5.14
CA GLY A 28 7.19 5.44 -4.36
C GLY A 28 6.11 4.76 -5.21
N ILE A 29 5.15 4.10 -4.56
CA ILE A 29 4.07 3.39 -5.27
C ILE A 29 3.02 4.41 -5.72
N ARG A 30 2.93 4.67 -7.03
CA ARG A 30 1.96 5.59 -7.63
C ARG A 30 0.66 4.92 -8.07
N ARG A 31 0.71 3.65 -8.47
CA ARG A 31 -0.47 2.93 -8.96
C ARG A 31 -0.41 1.47 -8.57
N VAL A 32 -1.55 0.93 -8.16
CA VAL A 32 -1.83 -0.50 -8.10
C VAL A 32 -3.11 -0.74 -8.87
N ARG A 33 -3.10 -1.70 -9.80
CA ARG A 33 -4.24 -2.05 -10.64
C ARG A 33 -4.45 -3.55 -10.63
N LEU A 34 -5.66 -3.97 -10.29
CA LEU A 34 -6.11 -5.35 -10.35
C LEU A 34 -7.10 -5.51 -11.51
N THR A 35 -6.70 -6.26 -12.53
CA THR A 35 -7.56 -6.55 -13.69
C THR A 35 -8.37 -7.81 -13.44
N ARG A 36 -9.69 -7.70 -13.62
CA ARG A 36 -10.67 -8.78 -13.38
C ARG A 36 -11.65 -8.82 -14.55
N PRO A 37 -12.38 -9.93 -14.76
CA PRO A 37 -13.40 -10.01 -15.81
C PRO A 37 -14.46 -8.91 -15.73
N GLY A 38 -14.83 -8.49 -14.51
CA GLY A 38 -15.78 -7.40 -14.28
C GLY A 38 -15.19 -5.98 -14.41
N GLY A 39 -13.92 -5.85 -14.78
CA GLY A 39 -13.21 -4.59 -14.94
C GLY A 39 -12.16 -4.32 -13.85
N ASP A 40 -11.36 -3.29 -14.11
CA ASP A 40 -10.20 -2.93 -13.30
C ASP A 40 -10.60 -2.27 -11.96
N VAL A 41 -9.94 -2.71 -10.88
CA VAL A 41 -9.87 -1.96 -9.60
C VAL A 41 -8.53 -1.25 -9.55
N GLN A 42 -8.54 0.06 -9.41
CA GLN A 42 -7.32 0.86 -9.45
C GLN A 42 -7.23 1.79 -8.26
N LEU A 43 -6.10 1.73 -7.55
CA LEU A 43 -5.69 2.78 -6.62
C LEU A 43 -4.56 3.58 -7.28
N PHE A 44 -4.82 4.86 -7.56
CA PHE A 44 -3.88 5.76 -8.23
C PHE A 44 -3.58 6.98 -7.37
N ARG A 45 -2.31 7.33 -7.22
CA ARG A 45 -1.85 8.47 -6.45
C ARG A 45 -1.17 9.48 -7.38
N PRO A 46 -1.87 10.51 -7.85
CA PRO A 46 -1.27 11.53 -8.71
C PRO A 46 -0.24 12.39 -7.94
N GLY A 47 -0.48 12.65 -6.66
CA GLY A 47 0.35 13.49 -5.78
C GLY A 47 0.88 12.78 -4.54
N LEU A 48 1.00 13.49 -3.41
CA LEU A 48 1.60 12.97 -2.18
C LEU A 48 0.61 12.56 -1.09
N SER A 49 -0.62 13.08 -1.14
CA SER A 49 -1.57 13.01 -0.02
C SER A 49 -2.91 12.37 -0.32
N VAL A 50 -3.34 12.34 -1.59
CA VAL A 50 -4.64 11.80 -1.96
C VAL A 50 -4.44 10.74 -3.04
N ALA A 51 -5.05 9.59 -2.83
CA ALA A 51 -5.23 8.57 -3.85
C ALA A 51 -6.68 8.56 -4.34
N GLU A 52 -6.86 8.13 -5.58
CA GLU A 52 -8.13 7.89 -6.21
C GLU A 52 -8.32 6.38 -6.36
N LEU A 53 -9.42 5.86 -5.81
CA LEU A 53 -9.87 4.49 -5.98
C LEU A 53 -10.98 4.46 -7.02
N THR A 54 -10.73 3.79 -8.14
CA THR A 54 -11.71 3.56 -9.20
C THR A 54 -12.08 2.09 -9.23
N GLN A 55 -13.38 1.79 -9.29
CA GLN A 55 -13.91 0.42 -9.36
C GLN A 55 -15.09 0.35 -10.32
N PRO A 56 -15.31 -0.77 -11.02
CA PRO A 56 -16.43 -0.91 -11.93
C PRO A 56 -17.76 -0.78 -11.17
N GLY A 57 -18.70 0.01 -11.71
CA GLY A 57 -20.03 0.21 -11.13
C GLY A 57 -20.07 1.14 -9.90
N GLN A 58 -18.97 1.79 -9.54
CA GLN A 58 -18.92 2.74 -8.43
C GLN A 58 -18.27 4.06 -8.87
N PRO A 59 -18.69 5.21 -8.30
CA PRO A 59 -17.99 6.47 -8.54
C PRO A 59 -16.56 6.41 -7.98
N ALA A 60 -15.65 7.16 -8.59
CA ALA A 60 -14.28 7.28 -8.09
C ALA A 60 -14.28 7.87 -6.67
N GLN A 61 -13.55 7.23 -5.75
CA GLN A 61 -13.43 7.64 -4.36
C GLN A 61 -12.08 8.28 -4.11
N ARG A 62 -12.05 9.37 -3.34
CA ARG A 62 -10.81 10.04 -2.93
C ARG A 62 -10.45 9.61 -1.52
N ILE A 63 -9.28 9.00 -1.36
CA ILE A 63 -8.78 8.45 -0.11
C ILE A 63 -7.58 9.27 0.35
N SER A 64 -7.64 9.78 1.58
CA SER A 64 -6.49 10.44 2.21
C SER A 64 -5.41 9.41 2.54
N LEU A 65 -4.27 9.52 1.87
CA LEU A 65 -3.08 8.68 2.06
C LEU A 65 -1.80 9.53 2.10
N PRO A 66 -1.66 10.43 3.08
CA PRO A 66 -0.45 11.23 3.26
C PRO A 66 0.77 10.34 3.48
N ARG A 67 1.89 10.68 2.84
CA ARG A 67 3.19 10.09 3.20
C ARG A 67 3.51 10.52 4.63
N ARG A 68 3.56 9.55 5.54
CA ARG A 68 4.07 9.75 6.91
C ARG A 68 5.58 9.99 6.85
N SER A 69 6.07 10.89 7.69
CA SER A 69 7.51 11.07 7.83
C SER A 69 8.13 9.83 8.49
N LEU A 70 9.44 9.63 8.32
CA LEU A 70 10.14 8.55 9.02
C LEU A 70 9.94 8.66 10.55
N LYS A 71 9.93 9.88 11.08
CA LYS A 71 9.67 10.14 12.49
C LYS A 71 8.28 9.66 12.91
N ASP A 72 7.25 9.93 12.10
CA ASP A 72 5.88 9.50 12.40
C ASP A 72 5.75 7.97 12.34
N CYS A 73 6.42 7.33 11.36
CA CYS A 73 6.48 5.88 11.28
C CYS A 73 7.18 5.27 12.51
N LEU A 74 8.32 5.81 12.93
CA LEU A 74 9.05 5.32 14.11
C LEU A 74 8.26 5.55 15.40
N ALA A 75 7.60 6.69 15.55
CA ALA A 75 6.76 6.97 16.71
C ALA A 75 5.54 6.04 16.79
N GLU A 76 5.03 5.53 15.67
CA GLU A 76 3.98 4.50 15.64
C GLU A 76 4.52 3.14 16.11
N GLU A 77 5.67 2.70 15.61
CA GLU A 77 6.26 1.42 16.03
C GLU A 77 6.64 1.42 17.52
N LEU A 78 7.16 2.54 18.04
CA LEU A 78 7.46 2.68 19.46
C LEU A 78 6.19 2.73 20.34
N ARG A 79 5.04 3.15 19.80
CA ARG A 79 3.76 3.07 20.52
C ARG A 79 3.25 1.64 20.66
N ARG A 80 3.74 0.70 19.84
CA ARG A 80 3.40 -0.73 19.89
C ARG A 80 4.39 -1.57 20.71
N LEU A 81 5.41 -0.95 21.31
CA LEU A 81 6.13 -1.59 22.42
C LEU A 81 5.21 -1.55 23.64
N ASP A 82 4.29 -2.51 23.72
CA ASP A 82 3.73 -2.89 25.01
C ASP A 82 4.87 -3.38 25.91
N PRO A 83 4.80 -3.18 27.24
CA PRO A 83 5.79 -3.73 28.16
C PRO A 83 5.89 -5.24 27.93
N ASP A 84 7.13 -5.74 27.75
CA ASP A 84 7.39 -7.17 27.59
C ASP A 84 6.69 -7.95 28.71
N GLU A 85 6.05 -9.07 28.36
CA GLU A 85 5.66 -10.04 29.39
C GLU A 85 6.93 -10.44 30.14
N VAL A 86 6.98 -10.12 31.43
CA VAL A 86 8.04 -10.59 32.31
C VAL A 86 7.95 -12.11 32.30
N PHE A 87 8.89 -12.78 31.63
CA PHE A 87 9.09 -14.21 31.78
C PHE A 87 9.53 -14.47 33.23
N GLY A 88 8.53 -14.61 34.11
CA GLY A 88 8.70 -15.01 35.51
C GLY A 88 8.19 -16.44 35.69
N GLU A 89 9.15 -17.35 35.89
CA GLU A 89 9.10 -18.76 36.33
C GLU A 89 8.01 -19.72 35.80
#